data_AF-A0A370KTD7-F1
#
_entry.id   AF-A0A370KTD7-F1
#
_cell.length_a   1.000
_cell.length_b   1.000
_cell.length_c   1.000
_cell.angle_alpha   90.00
_cell.angle_beta   90.00
_cell.angle_gamma   90.00
#
_symmetry.space_group_name_H-M   'P 1'
#
loop_
_entity.id
_entity.type
_entity.pdbx_description
1 polymer ?
#
loop_
_entity_poly.entity_id
_entity_poly.type
_entity_poly.pdbx_seq_one_letter_code
_entity_poly.pdbx_strand_id
1 'polypeptide(L)'
;MSQDRTRSWYEVGKEQGIRAGRLGGEVQRNARDFADEDDNTAWIDGVLEGVMSEGARIAAITSVQDLMPGSKGGFIQVIVVERRSVARS
;
A
#
# COMPACT_ATOMS: atom_id res chain seq x y z
N MET A 1 -5.75 26.32 -18.26
CA MET A 1 -6.22 24.94 -18.00
C MET A 1 -5.74 24.56 -16.62
N SER A 2 -6.66 24.38 -15.68
CA SER A 2 -6.36 23.95 -14.31
C SER A 2 -5.91 22.49 -14.36
N GLN A 3 -4.62 22.21 -14.20
CA GLN A 3 -4.13 20.84 -14.01
C GLN A 3 -4.35 20.44 -12.55
N ASP A 4 -5.58 20.06 -12.25
CA ASP A 4 -6.01 19.60 -10.95
C ASP A 4 -5.55 18.15 -10.74
N ARG A 5 -4.40 17.98 -10.08
CA ARG A 5 -4.13 16.96 -9.05
C ARG A 5 -4.42 15.47 -9.33
N THR A 6 -4.09 14.92 -10.49
CA THR A 6 -3.93 13.45 -10.57
C THR A 6 -2.66 13.06 -9.82
N ARG A 7 -2.77 12.72 -8.53
CA ARG A 7 -1.65 12.13 -7.78
C ARG A 7 -1.26 10.81 -8.46
N SER A 8 0.04 10.61 -8.70
CA SER A 8 0.52 9.34 -9.23
C SER A 8 0.26 8.22 -8.22
N TRP A 9 0.11 7.00 -8.72
CA TRP A 9 -0.08 5.82 -7.88
C TRP A 9 1.05 5.59 -6.89
N TYR A 10 2.27 5.93 -7.28
CA TYR A 10 3.43 5.95 -6.41
C TYR A 10 3.25 6.90 -5.21
N GLU A 11 2.82 8.15 -5.42
CA GLU A 11 2.60 9.10 -4.32
C GLU A 11 1.48 8.64 -3.38
N VAL A 12 0.41 8.07 -3.95
CA VAL A 12 -0.68 7.45 -3.15
C VAL A 12 -0.15 6.30 -2.30
N GLY A 13 0.64 5.40 -2.91
CA GLY A 13 1.28 4.29 -2.21
C GLY A 13 2.19 4.78 -1.09
N LYS A 14 3.03 5.78 -1.37
CA LYS A 14 3.97 6.36 -0.41
C LYS A 14 3.29 6.94 0.82
N GLU A 15 2.21 7.69 0.65
CA GLU A 15 1.44 8.21 1.78
C GLU A 15 0.81 7.09 2.62
N GLN A 16 0.28 6.05 1.98
CA GLN A 16 -0.27 4.89 2.67
C GLN A 16 0.81 4.12 3.43
N GLY A 17 1.98 3.94 2.81
CA GLY A 17 3.16 3.32 3.40
C GLY A 17 3.68 4.07 4.61
N ILE A 18 3.79 5.40 4.53
CA ILE A 18 4.17 6.27 5.68
C ILE A 18 3.18 6.08 6.83
N ARG A 19 1.88 6.11 6.55
CA ARG A 19 0.85 5.91 7.57
C ARG A 19 0.99 4.54 8.23
N ALA A 20 1.18 3.48 7.45
CA ALA A 20 1.35 2.13 7.97
C ALA A 20 2.68 1.97 8.70
N GLY A 21 3.77 2.58 8.26
CA GLY A 21 5.06 2.58 8.95
C GLY A 21 4.95 3.18 10.36
N ARG A 22 4.17 4.26 10.52
CA ARG A 22 3.93 4.91 11.82
C ARG A 22 3.09 4.09 12.77
N LEU A 23 2.10 3.35 12.26
CA LEU A 23 1.06 2.71 13.07
C LEU A 23 1.23 1.18 13.18
N GLY A 24 1.94 0.56 12.24
CA GLY A 24 1.78 -0.85 11.91
C GLY A 24 0.45 -1.13 11.22
N GLY A 25 0.24 -2.39 10.82
CA GLY A 25 -1.03 -2.87 10.27
C GLY A 25 -0.91 -3.25 8.80
N GLU A 26 -1.95 -2.97 8.02
CA GLU A 26 -2.06 -3.43 6.64
C GLU A 26 -2.34 -2.27 5.68
N VAL A 27 -1.70 -2.33 4.52
CA VAL A 27 -2.02 -1.49 3.36
C VAL A 27 -2.62 -2.39 2.31
N GLN A 28 -3.83 -2.04 1.84
CA GLN A 28 -4.57 -2.87 0.89
C GLN A 28 -5.08 -2.06 -0.31
N ARG A 29 -5.08 -2.68 -1.49
CA ARG A 29 -5.73 -2.13 -2.69
C ARG A 29 -6.24 -3.24 -3.59
N ASN A 30 -7.39 -3.03 -4.23
CA ASN A 30 -7.87 -3.97 -5.24
C ASN A 30 -7.11 -3.74 -6.56
N ALA A 31 -6.64 -4.81 -7.20
CA ALA A 31 -5.92 -4.73 -8.47
C ALA A 31 -6.76 -4.08 -9.59
N ARG A 32 -8.10 -4.14 -9.49
CA ARG A 32 -9.04 -3.49 -10.42
C ARG A 32 -9.11 -1.97 -10.26
N ASP A 33 -8.51 -1.41 -9.21
CA ASP A 33 -8.44 0.05 -9.07
C ASP A 33 -7.36 0.66 -9.99
N PHE A 34 -6.42 -0.15 -10.51
CA PHE A 34 -5.34 0.30 -11.40
C PHE A 34 -5.74 0.18 -12.87
N ALA A 35 -5.17 1.05 -13.71
CA ALA A 35 -5.38 0.95 -15.15
C ALA A 35 -4.60 -0.24 -15.76
N ASP A 36 -3.40 -0.51 -15.24
CA ASP A 36 -2.50 -1.54 -15.70
C ASP A 36 -1.56 -2.05 -14.59
N GLU A 37 -0.64 -2.97 -14.95
CA GLU A 37 0.35 -3.54 -14.04
C GLU A 37 1.44 -2.54 -13.63
N ASP A 38 1.73 -1.53 -14.45
CA ASP A 38 2.71 -0.48 -14.13
C ASP A 38 2.19 0.43 -13.03
N ASP A 39 0.92 0.82 -13.09
CA ASP A 39 0.21 1.57 -12.04
C ASP A 39 0.20 0.80 -10.70
N ASN A 40 -0.07 -0.50 -10.75
CA ASN A 40 -0.03 -1.37 -9.58
C ASN A 40 1.39 -1.43 -8.98
N THR A 41 2.39 -1.64 -9.83
CA THR A 41 3.80 -1.70 -9.43
C THR A 41 4.25 -0.38 -8.82
N ALA A 42 3.92 0.75 -9.45
CA ALA A 42 4.22 2.07 -8.93
C ALA A 42 3.60 2.31 -7.55
N TRP A 43 2.36 1.86 -7.34
CA TRP A 43 1.73 1.91 -6.02
C TRP A 43 2.46 1.05 -4.98
N ILE A 44 2.83 -0.19 -5.32
CA ILE A 44 3.60 -1.07 -4.42
C ILE A 44 4.93 -0.40 -4.04
N ASP A 45 5.68 0.09 -5.02
CA ASP A 45 6.98 0.76 -4.80
C ASP A 45 6.84 1.96 -3.86
N GLY A 46 5.79 2.76 -4.07
CA GLY A 46 5.44 3.85 -3.16
C GLY A 46 5.22 3.36 -1.73
N VAL A 47 4.38 2.33 -1.54
CA VAL A 47 4.11 1.76 -0.20
C VAL A 47 5.39 1.29 0.46
N LEU A 48 6.25 0.55 -0.26
CA LEU A 48 7.51 0.05 0.27
C LEU A 48 8.43 1.18 0.72
N GLU A 49 8.61 2.20 -0.11
CA GLU A 49 9.43 3.35 0.26
C GLU A 49 8.86 4.08 1.48
N GLY A 50 7.54 4.32 1.50
CA GLY A 50 6.88 5.00 2.61
C GLY A 50 7.07 4.27 3.93
N VAL A 51 6.90 2.94 3.94
CA VAL A 51 7.13 2.11 5.13
C VAL A 51 8.59 2.19 5.59
N MET A 52 9.54 2.04 4.66
CA MET A 52 10.96 2.04 4.96
C MET A 52 11.45 3.41 5.48
N SER A 53 10.86 4.51 4.99
CA SER A 53 11.19 5.87 5.45
C SER A 53 10.87 6.11 6.94
N GLU A 54 9.92 5.37 7.50
CA GLU A 54 9.55 5.43 8.92
C GLU A 54 10.35 4.40 9.77
N GLY A 55 11.28 3.67 9.15
CA GLY A 55 12.09 2.63 9.80
C GLY A 55 11.27 1.42 10.27
N ALA A 56 10.07 1.23 9.73
CA ALA A 56 9.22 0.08 9.96
C ALA A 56 9.63 -1.10 9.07
N ARG A 57 9.05 -2.28 9.31
CA ARG A 57 9.37 -3.50 8.58
C ARG A 57 8.17 -3.99 7.79
N ILE A 58 8.41 -4.43 6.56
CA ILE A 58 7.44 -5.22 5.80
C ILE A 58 7.48 -6.66 6.30
N ALA A 59 6.38 -7.14 6.87
CA ALA A 59 6.26 -8.52 7.34
C ALA A 59 5.86 -9.48 6.22
N ALA A 60 4.97 -9.03 5.33
CA ALA A 60 4.51 -9.82 4.18
C ALA A 60 4.01 -8.91 3.06
N ILE A 61 4.15 -9.39 1.84
CA ILE A 61 3.49 -8.87 0.64
C ILE A 61 2.75 -10.05 0.03
N THR A 62 1.44 -9.94 -0.10
CA THR A 62 0.61 -11.05 -0.60
C THR A 62 -0.56 -10.51 -1.43
N SER A 63 -1.21 -11.42 -2.14
CA SER A 63 -2.44 -11.16 -2.88
C SER A 63 -3.52 -12.09 -2.35
N VAL A 64 -4.68 -11.56 -2.00
CA VAL A 64 -5.85 -12.34 -1.60
C VAL A 64 -6.92 -12.23 -2.67
N GLN A 65 -7.59 -13.33 -2.97
CA GLN A 65 -8.72 -13.30 -3.89
C GLN A 65 -10.00 -12.98 -3.12
N ASP A 66 -10.62 -11.85 -3.45
CA ASP A 66 -11.91 -11.46 -2.90
C ASP A 66 -13.02 -12.21 -3.64
N LEU A 67 -13.64 -13.14 -2.92
CA LEU A 67 -14.75 -13.98 -3.38
C LEU A 67 -16.05 -13.62 -2.65
N MET A 68 -16.07 -12.54 -1.87
CA MET A 68 -17.20 -12.21 -1.01
C MET A 68 -18.39 -11.72 -1.84
N PRO A 69 -19.61 -12.25 -1.64
CA PRO A 69 -20.79 -11.77 -2.34
C PRO A 69 -21.02 -10.26 -2.12
N GLY A 70 -21.14 -9.50 -3.21
CA GLY A 70 -21.31 -8.04 -3.17
C GLY A 70 -20.00 -7.24 -3.06
N SER A 71 -18.84 -7.89 -3.02
CA SER A 71 -17.56 -7.20 -3.15
C SER A 71 -17.26 -6.82 -4.59
N LYS A 72 -16.20 -6.02 -4.79
CA LYS A 72 -15.68 -5.74 -6.13
C LYS A 72 -15.14 -6.99 -6.82
N GLY A 73 -14.91 -8.10 -6.10
CA GLY A 73 -14.23 -9.30 -6.58
C GLY A 73 -12.77 -9.05 -7.01
N GLY A 74 -12.07 -10.12 -7.39
CA GLY A 74 -10.71 -10.03 -7.95
C GLY A 74 -9.61 -10.09 -6.90
N PHE A 75 -8.38 -9.73 -7.28
CA PHE A 75 -7.22 -9.79 -6.39
C PHE A 75 -7.07 -8.49 -5.61
N ILE A 76 -6.88 -8.61 -4.29
CA ILE A 76 -6.51 -7.52 -3.40
C ILE A 76 -5.05 -7.71 -3.04
N GLN A 77 -4.26 -6.68 -3.31
CA GLN A 77 -2.88 -6.60 -2.87
C GLN A 77 -2.83 -6.17 -1.41
N VAL A 78 -2.12 -6.93 -0.58
CA VAL A 78 -2.03 -6.73 0.86
C VAL A 78 -0.56 -6.67 1.26
N ILE A 79 -0.17 -5.56 1.90
CA ILE A 79 1.17 -5.34 2.44
C ILE A 79 1.04 -5.21 3.96
N VAL A 80 1.62 -6.16 4.69
CA VAL A 80 1.60 -6.20 6.16
C VAL A 80 2.84 -5.51 6.70
N VAL A 81 2.63 -4.56 7.61
CA VAL A 81 3.66 -3.69 8.17
C VAL A 81 3.76 -3.89 9.68
N GLU A 82 4.94 -4.29 10.12
CA GLU A 82 5.32 -4.32 11.53
C GLU A 82 5.85 -2.96 11.94
N ARG A 83 5.20 -2.37 12.95
CA ARG A 83 5.69 -1.15 13.58
C ARG A 83 7.06 -1.40 14.18
N ARG A 84 7.99 -0.45 14.02
CA ARG A 84 9.27 -0.48 14.73
C ARG A 84 9.01 -0.52 16.24
N SER A 85 9.39 -1.63 16.89
CA SER A 85 9.43 -1.67 18.34
C SER A 85 10.52 -0.73 18.83
N VAL A 86 10.15 0.33 19.54
CA VAL A 86 11.15 1.09 20.31
C VAL A 86 11.63 0.16 21.41
N ALA A 87 12.87 -0.31 21.32
CA ALA A 87 13.50 -0.99 22.45
C ALA A 87 13.40 -0.03 23.64
N ARG A 88 12.68 -0.43 24.69
CA ARG A 88 12.72 0.30 25.97
C ARG A 88 14.13 0.10 26.52
N SER A 89 15.00 1.07 26.28
CA SER A 89 16.25 1.28 27.01
C SER A 89 15.96 1.82 28.40
#